data_AF-W7KUE1-F1
#
_entry.id   AF-W7KUE1-F1
#
_cell.length_a   1.000
_cell.length_b   1.000
_cell.length_c   1.000
_cell.angle_alpha   90.00
_cell.angle_beta   90.00
_cell.angle_gamma   90.00
#
_symmetry.space_group_name_H-M   'P 1'
#
loop_
_entity.id
_entity.type
_entity.pdbx_description
1 polymer ?
#
loop_
_entity_poly.entity_id
_entity_poly.type
_entity_poly.pdbx_seq_one_letter_code
_entity_poly.pdbx_strand_id
1 'polypeptide(L)'
;MLRFTIYLLGSSIALALGGVLLFGKVPLLLTAGTLVVVVVLFLLAIAIEKSKNKRLIKAGVILALLSIITSSISSAHQEALAQFGKNAYLTELDVLMILGFYVFPLAYIVDWAFLPRRSKV
;
A
#
# COMPACT_ATOMS: atom_id res chain seq x y z
N MET A 1 6.65 -8.85 -14.36
CA MET A 1 7.10 -8.32 -13.05
C MET A 1 6.61 -6.91 -12.86
N LEU A 2 6.64 -6.11 -13.93
CA LEU A 2 5.93 -4.84 -14.08
C LEU A 2 4.58 -4.73 -13.34
N ARG A 3 3.68 -5.72 -13.41
CA ARG A 3 2.39 -5.68 -12.68
C ARG A 3 2.56 -5.49 -11.16
N PHE A 4 3.44 -6.28 -10.53
CA PHE A 4 3.78 -6.15 -9.11
C PHE A 4 4.43 -4.82 -8.78
N THR A 5 5.30 -4.34 -9.67
CA THR A 5 5.94 -3.03 -9.57
C THR A 5 4.89 -1.92 -9.55
N ILE A 6 3.91 -1.97 -10.46
CA ILE A 6 2.82 -0.98 -10.55
C ILE A 6 1.98 -0.95 -9.28
N TYR A 7 1.63 -2.10 -8.70
CA TYR A 7 0.84 -2.13 -7.46
C TYR A 7 1.60 -1.52 -6.28
N LEU A 8 2.89 -1.84 -6.11
CA LEU A 8 3.72 -1.25 -5.05
C LEU A 8 3.88 0.26 -5.24
N LEU A 9 4.11 0.71 -6.48
CA LEU A 9 4.19 2.13 -6.79
C LEU A 9 2.86 2.85 -6.54
N GLY A 10 1.75 2.25 -6.96
CA GLY A 10 0.40 2.77 -6.69
C GLY A 10 0.15 2.97 -5.20
N SER A 11 0.44 1.95 -4.37
CA SER A 11 0.39 2.09 -2.91
C SER A 11 1.30 3.20 -2.42
N SER A 12 2.57 3.22 -2.87
CA SER A 12 3.53 4.23 -2.39
C SER A 12 3.10 5.66 -2.73
N ILE A 13 2.52 5.90 -3.90
CA ILE A 13 2.05 7.21 -4.32
C ILE A 13 0.81 7.62 -3.52
N ALA A 14 -0.16 6.71 -3.36
CA ALA A 14 -1.36 6.99 -2.57
C ALA A 14 -1.01 7.34 -1.11
N LEU A 15 -0.10 6.58 -0.50
CA LEU A 15 0.39 6.82 0.85
C LEU A 15 1.19 8.12 0.96
N ALA A 16 2.04 8.44 -0.02
CA ALA A 16 2.79 9.69 -0.04
C ALA A 16 1.85 10.90 -0.11
N LEU A 17 0.86 10.87 -1.00
CA LEU A 17 -0.14 11.94 -1.12
C LEU A 17 -0.96 12.08 0.16
N GLY A 18 -1.43 10.97 0.74
CA GLY A 18 -2.16 10.99 2.01
C GLY A 18 -1.30 11.54 3.15
N GLY A 19 -0.03 11.14 3.22
CA GLY A 19 0.93 11.63 4.21
C GLY A 19 1.21 13.13 4.07
N VAL A 20 1.28 13.66 2.85
CA VAL A 20 1.42 15.11 2.59
C VAL A 20 0.18 15.87 3.07
N LEU A 21 -1.02 15.38 2.76
CA LEU A 21 -2.27 16.04 3.18
C LEU A 21 -2.43 16.08 4.70
N LEU A 22 -1.95 15.04 5.39
CA LEU A 22 -1.96 14.90 6.84
C LEU A 22 -0.76 15.54 7.55
N PHE A 23 0.19 16.11 6.81
CA PHE A 23 1.39 16.69 7.41
C PHE A 23 1.04 17.81 8.40
N GLY A 24 1.56 17.72 9.62
CA GLY A 24 1.25 18.65 10.70
C GLY A 24 -0.14 18.48 11.35
N LYS A 25 -0.96 17.52 10.88
CA LYS A 25 -2.30 17.22 11.43
C LYS A 25 -2.37 15.92 12.22
N VAL A 26 -1.34 15.06 12.10
CA VAL A 26 -1.21 13.80 12.84
C VAL A 26 0.12 13.77 13.60
N PRO A 27 0.24 12.96 14.68
CA PRO A 27 1.48 12.79 15.41
C PRO A 27 2.67 12.50 14.50
N LEU A 28 3.80 13.17 14.76
CA LEU A 28 5.03 13.06 13.94
C LEU A 28 5.48 11.61 13.73
N LEU A 29 5.28 10.75 14.73
CA LEU A 29 5.61 9.33 14.67
C LEU A 29 4.84 8.60 13.54
N LEU A 30 3.56 8.91 13.34
CA LEU A 30 2.74 8.31 12.27
C LEU A 30 3.17 8.81 10.90
N THR A 31 3.47 10.10 10.78
CA THR A 31 3.99 10.71 9.56
C THR A 31 5.33 10.08 9.16
N ALA A 32 6.27 9.97 10.11
CA ALA A 32 7.56 9.35 9.89
C ALA A 32 7.43 7.86 9.53
N GLY A 33 6.56 7.13 10.22
CA GLY A 33 6.27 5.72 9.91
C GLY A 33 5.73 5.55 8.49
N THR A 34 4.79 6.39 8.07
CA THR A 34 4.22 6.36 6.70
C THR A 34 5.30 6.65 5.66
N LEU A 35 6.17 7.63 5.90
CA LEU A 35 7.28 7.94 5.00
C LEU A 35 8.25 6.76 4.84
N VAL A 36 8.57 6.07 5.94
CA VAL A 36 9.40 4.85 5.90
C VAL A 36 8.73 3.78 5.04
N VAL A 37 7.43 3.55 5.21
CA VAL A 37 6.67 2.58 4.39
C VAL A 37 6.70 2.96 2.91
N VAL A 38 6.48 4.23 2.57
CA VAL A 38 6.56 4.73 1.18
C VAL A 38 7.92 4.41 0.57
N VAL A 39 9.01 4.71 1.28
CA VAL A 39 10.38 4.44 0.81
C VAL A 39 10.61 2.95 0.62
N VAL A 40 10.19 2.11 1.58
CA VAL A 40 10.33 0.65 1.49
C VAL A 40 9.58 0.09 0.28
N LEU A 41 8.33 0.51 0.05
CA LEU A 41 7.53 0.06 -1.10
C LEU A 41 8.17 0.49 -2.42
N PHE A 42 8.65 1.73 -2.50
CA PHE A 42 9.31 2.26 -3.69
C PHE A 42 10.61 1.51 -4.01
N LEU A 43 11.48 1.29 -3.01
CA LEU A 43 12.71 0.53 -3.18
C LEU A 43 12.44 -0.93 -3.55
N LEU A 44 11.42 -1.55 -2.95
CA LEU A 44 11.02 -2.91 -3.29
C LEU A 44 10.51 -3.00 -4.74
N ALA A 45 9.74 -2.02 -5.20
CA ALA A 45 9.29 -1.95 -6.59
C ALA A 45 10.47 -1.92 -7.57
N ILE A 46 11.45 -1.05 -7.33
CA ILE A 46 12.67 -0.97 -8.14
C ILE A 46 13.45 -2.29 -8.09
N ALA A 47 13.59 -2.89 -6.91
CA ALA A 47 14.33 -4.13 -6.74
C ALA A 47 13.68 -5.32 -7.47
N ILE A 48 12.35 -5.42 -7.47
CA ILE A 48 11.59 -6.43 -8.21
C ILE A 48 11.82 -6.28 -9.71
N GLU A 49 11.76 -5.06 -10.23
CA GLU A 49 11.90 -4.81 -11.66
C GLU A 49 13.32 -5.10 -12.16
N LYS A 50 14.34 -4.67 -11.41
CA LYS A 50 15.76 -4.85 -11.79
C LYS A 50 16.21 -6.30 -11.66
N SER A 51 15.95 -6.94 -10.52
CA SER A 51 16.52 -8.27 -10.22
C SER A 51 15.72 -9.43 -10.80
N LYS A 52 14.43 -9.20 -11.12
CA LYS A 52 13.48 -10.24 -11.51
C LYS A 52 13.40 -11.40 -10.49
N ASN A 53 13.74 -11.15 -9.23
CA ASN A 53 13.82 -12.17 -8.20
C ASN A 53 12.44 -12.48 -7.59
N LYS A 54 11.99 -13.73 -7.75
CA LYS A 54 10.70 -14.19 -7.19
C LYS A 54 10.61 -14.11 -5.66
N ARG A 55 11.74 -14.11 -4.94
CA ARG A 55 11.74 -13.94 -3.47
C ARG A 55 11.28 -12.54 -3.05
N LEU A 56 11.62 -11.50 -3.83
CA LEU A 56 11.16 -10.13 -3.57
C LEU A 56 9.65 -10.00 -3.76
N ILE A 57 9.08 -10.76 -4.71
CA ILE A 57 7.62 -10.80 -4.89
C ILE A 57 6.94 -11.36 -3.64
N LYS A 58 7.50 -12.42 -3.03
CA LYS A 58 6.98 -12.96 -1.75
C LYS A 58 7.05 -11.94 -0.62
N ALA A 59 8.13 -11.15 -0.54
CA ALA A 59 8.22 -10.06 0.42
C ALA A 59 7.10 -9.03 0.19
N GLY A 60 6.81 -8.68 -1.07
CA GLY A 60 5.69 -7.81 -1.41
C GLY A 60 4.33 -8.36 -0.99
N VAL A 61 4.10 -9.67 -1.10
CA VAL A 61 2.87 -10.32 -0.58
C VAL A 61 2.75 -10.16 0.93
N ILE A 62 3.85 -10.37 1.67
CA ILE A 62 3.86 -10.21 3.13
C ILE A 62 3.51 -8.75 3.50
N LEU A 63 4.14 -7.78 2.83
CA LEU A 63 3.84 -6.36 3.06
C LEU A 63 2.40 -6.01 2.69
N ALA A 64 1.86 -6.57 1.60
CA ALA A 64 0.48 -6.37 1.20
C ALA A 64 -0.50 -6.92 2.26
N LEU A 65 -0.28 -8.12 2.77
CA LEU A 65 -1.08 -8.70 3.85
C LEU A 65 -1.00 -7.85 5.11
N LEU A 66 0.21 -7.45 5.51
CA LEU A 66 0.41 -6.60 6.68
C LEU A 66 -0.33 -5.27 6.51
N SER A 67 -0.29 -4.63 5.34
CA SER A 67 -0.98 -3.36 5.09
C SER A 67 -2.50 -3.44 5.29
N ILE A 68 -3.13 -4.52 4.81
CA ILE A 68 -4.57 -4.75 4.98
C ILE A 68 -4.89 -4.99 6.46
N ILE A 69 -4.10 -5.83 7.13
CA ILE A 69 -4.32 -6.16 8.55
C ILE A 69 -4.15 -4.92 9.43
N THR A 70 -3.03 -4.21 9.30
CA THR A 70 -2.73 -3.02 10.12
C THR A 70 -3.75 -1.92 9.88
N SER A 71 -4.20 -1.72 8.64
CA SER A 71 -5.25 -0.77 8.33
C SER A 71 -6.60 -1.17 8.96
N SER A 72 -6.94 -2.45 8.94
CA SER A 72 -8.25 -2.92 9.43
C SER A 72 -8.39 -2.84 10.95
N ILE A 73 -7.27 -2.90 11.70
CA ILE A 73 -7.26 -2.76 13.16
C ILE A 73 -6.98 -1.33 13.64
N SER A 74 -6.70 -0.39 12.72
CA SER A 74 -6.41 1.00 13.04
C SER A 74 -7.69 1.75 13.40
N SER A 75 -7.82 2.19 14.65
CA SER A 75 -8.95 3.04 15.08
C SER A 75 -9.03 4.32 14.25
N ALA A 76 -7.89 4.95 13.94
CA ALA A 76 -7.83 6.15 13.12
C ALA A 76 -8.41 5.96 11.72
N HIS A 77 -8.17 4.80 11.08
CA HIS A 77 -8.77 4.49 9.77
C HIS A 77 -10.27 4.22 9.87
N GLN A 78 -10.71 3.55 10.93
CA GLN A 78 -12.14 3.30 11.16
C GLN A 78 -12.90 4.61 11.43
N GLU A 79 -12.34 5.51 12.23
CA GLU A 79 -12.92 6.83 12.52
C GLU A 79 -12.95 7.75 11.30
N ALA A 80 -11.93 7.70 10.45
CA ALA A 80 -11.89 8.43 9.18
C ALA A 80 -13.01 7.95 8.23
N LEU A 81 -13.10 6.63 8.01
CA LEU A 81 -14.15 6.01 7.18
C LEU A 81 -15.57 6.29 7.69
N ALA A 82 -15.79 6.38 9.01
CA ALA A 82 -17.08 6.76 9.58
C ALA A 82 -17.50 8.22 9.25
N GLN A 83 -16.57 9.01 8.73
CA GLN A 83 -16.77 10.38 8.27
C GLN A 83 -16.72 10.51 6.74
N PHE A 84 -16.63 9.39 6.02
CA PHE A 84 -16.60 9.38 4.56
C PHE A 84 -17.79 10.17 3.97
N GLY A 85 -17.51 11.05 3.02
CA GLY A 85 -18.54 11.88 2.37
C GLY A 85 -19.03 13.09 3.17
N LYS A 86 -18.62 13.26 4.44
CA LYS A 86 -19.00 14.44 5.24
C LYS A 86 -18.23 15.71 4.86
N ASN A 87 -17.03 15.56 4.31
CA ASN A 87 -16.16 16.64 3.87
C ASN A 87 -15.31 16.15 2.68
N ALA A 88 -15.14 16.99 1.66
CA ALA A 88 -14.28 16.69 0.50
C ALA A 88 -12.86 16.29 0.94
N TYR A 89 -12.26 17.02 1.88
CA TYR A 89 -10.91 16.73 2.38
C TYR A 89 -10.80 15.34 3.03
N LEU A 90 -11.79 14.95 3.85
CA LEU A 90 -11.80 13.62 4.48
C LEU A 90 -12.06 12.52 3.45
N THR A 91 -12.95 12.79 2.49
CA THR A 91 -13.26 11.85 1.41
C THR A 91 -12.04 11.57 0.54
N GLU A 92 -11.24 12.59 0.21
CA GLU A 92 -9.98 12.42 -0.52
C GLU A 92 -8.98 11.56 0.27
N LEU A 93 -8.83 11.82 1.57
CA LEU A 93 -7.97 11.01 2.44
C LEU A 93 -8.43 9.56 2.52
N ASP A 94 -9.73 9.31 2.64
CA ASP A 94 -10.29 7.97 2.70
C ASP A 94 -10.08 7.22 1.37
N VAL A 95 -10.23 7.90 0.23
CA VAL A 95 -9.92 7.30 -1.08
C VAL A 95 -8.45 6.93 -1.18
N LEU A 96 -7.54 7.80 -0.76
CA LEU A 96 -6.10 7.53 -0.75
C LEU A 96 -5.75 6.38 0.20
N MET A 97 -6.39 6.31 1.37
CA MET A 97 -6.25 5.21 2.32
C MET A 97 -6.74 3.89 1.70
N ILE A 98 -7.93 3.86 1.10
CA ILE A 98 -8.49 2.68 0.44
C ILE A 98 -7.56 2.19 -0.68
N LEU A 99 -7.07 3.11 -1.52
CA LEU A 99 -6.14 2.77 -2.58
C LEU A 99 -4.82 2.21 -2.02
N GLY A 100 -4.22 2.90 -1.06
CA GLY A 100 -2.91 2.60 -0.50
C GLY A 100 -2.85 1.30 0.28
N PHE A 101 -3.87 1.03 1.11
CA PHE A 101 -3.89 -0.08 2.07
C PHE A 101 -4.76 -1.28 1.64
N TYR A 102 -5.68 -1.11 0.69
CA TYR A 102 -6.58 -2.20 0.30
C TYR A 102 -6.52 -2.52 -1.19
N VAL A 103 -6.80 -1.57 -2.09
CA VAL A 103 -6.96 -1.86 -3.52
C VAL A 103 -5.66 -2.37 -4.14
N PHE A 104 -4.56 -1.62 -4.01
CA PHE A 104 -3.28 -2.05 -4.58
C PHE A 104 -2.69 -3.28 -3.88
N PRO A 105 -2.71 -3.39 -2.54
CA PRO A 105 -2.30 -4.61 -1.84
C PRO A 105 -3.11 -5.85 -2.25
N LEU A 106 -4.43 -5.73 -2.35
CA LEU A 106 -5.28 -6.85 -2.77
C LEU A 106 -4.98 -7.25 -4.22
N ALA A 107 -4.85 -6.28 -5.13
CA ALA A 107 -4.45 -6.54 -6.51
C ALA A 107 -3.11 -7.27 -6.58
N TYR A 108 -2.14 -6.89 -5.75
CA TYR A 108 -0.84 -7.58 -5.64
C TYR A 108 -1.00 -9.05 -5.22
N ILE A 109 -1.81 -9.31 -4.19
CA ILE A 109 -2.05 -10.65 -3.64
C ILE A 109 -2.78 -11.53 -4.66
N VAL A 110 -3.84 -11.01 -5.28
CA VAL A 110 -4.63 -11.69 -6.32
C VAL A 110 -3.71 -12.08 -7.47
N ASP A 111 -2.94 -11.15 -8.01
CA ASP A 111 -2.02 -11.44 -9.10
C ASP A 111 -0.97 -12.49 -8.73
N TRP A 112 -0.45 -12.44 -7.51
CA TRP A 112 0.50 -13.45 -7.05
C TRP A 112 -0.12 -14.83 -6.91
N ALA A 113 -1.36 -14.91 -6.41
CA ALA A 113 -2.08 -16.16 -6.19
C ALA A 113 -2.48 -16.84 -7.51
N PHE A 114 -2.93 -16.06 -8.49
CA PHE A 114 -3.42 -16.55 -9.78
C PHE A 114 -2.36 -16.59 -10.89
N LEU A 115 -1.11 -16.18 -10.61
CA LEU A 115 -0.04 -16.28 -11.58
C LEU A 115 0.23 -17.76 -11.88
N PRO A 116 0.10 -18.20 -13.15
CA PRO A 116 0.27 -19.60 -13.49
C PRO A 116 1.69 -20.02 -13.10
N ARG A 117 1.78 -20.86 -12.07
CA ARG A 117 3.00 -21.58 -11.73
C ARG A 117 3.19 -22.55 -12.88
N ARG A 118 3.98 -22.17 -13.91
CA ARG A 118 4.36 -23.11 -14.97
C ARG A 118 4.86 -24.37 -14.30
N SER A 119 4.03 -25.41 -14.34
CA SER A 119 4.39 -26.76 -13.94
C SER A 119 5.57 -27.13 -14.82
N LYS A 120 6.71 -27.39 -14.21
CA LYS A 120 7.78 -28.10 -14.90
C LYS A 120 7.31 -29.54 -15.00
N VAL A 121 6.61 -29.85 -16.09
CA VAL A 121 6.58 -31.21 -16.63
C VAL A 121 7.82 -31.33 -17.51
#